data_AF-A0A7S0IN47-F1
#
_entry.id   AF-A0A7S0IN47-F1
#
_cell.length_a   1.000
_cell.length_b   1.000
_cell.length_c   1.000
_cell.angle_alpha   90.00
_cell.angle_beta   90.00
_cell.angle_gamma   90.00
#
_symmetry.space_group_name_H-M   'P 1'
#
loop_
_entity.id
_entity.type
_entity.pdbx_description
1 polymer ?
#
loop_
_entity_poly.entity_id
_entity_poly.type
_entity_poly.pdbx_seq_one_letter_code
_entity_poly.pdbx_strand_id
1 'polypeptide(L)'
;MAGDALLFSEAVLHGTLPWRAAHQRRTVIYRFAPAGSAYGRGYLPHWPAAALDGMSDAQRAVLQPPFHPRMNRPYVDADGAYMPPREREAFKTQFDEKVFGRRYF
;
A
#
# COMPACT_ATOMS: atom_id res chain seq x y z
N MET A 1 -18.04 1.21 -19.95
CA MET A 1 -17.15 1.72 -21.01
C MET A 1 -15.72 1.71 -20.50
N ALA A 2 -14.74 2.14 -21.32
CA ALA A 2 -13.40 2.43 -20.78
C ALA A 2 -13.53 3.51 -19.68
N GLY A 3 -12.94 3.25 -18.52
CA GLY A 3 -13.06 4.11 -17.34
C GLY A 3 -14.00 3.57 -16.25
N ASP A 4 -14.87 2.60 -16.56
CA ASP A 4 -15.67 1.94 -15.54
C ASP A 4 -14.77 1.13 -14.58
N ALA A 5 -15.13 1.13 -13.30
CA ALA A 5 -14.43 0.39 -12.26
C ALA A 5 -15.34 -0.65 -11.58
N LEU A 6 -14.76 -1.80 -11.25
CA LEU A 6 -15.36 -2.81 -10.40
C LEU A 6 -14.55 -2.88 -9.10
N LEU A 7 -15.21 -2.59 -7.97
CA LEU A 7 -14.65 -2.79 -6.64
C LEU A 7 -15.17 -4.11 -6.07
N PHE A 8 -14.27 -4.98 -5.65
CA PHE A 8 -14.60 -6.23 -4.97
C PHE A 8 -13.55 -6.51 -3.89
N SER A 9 -13.93 -7.27 -2.87
CA SER A 9 -12.98 -7.78 -1.88
C SER A 9 -12.43 -9.13 -2.31
N GLU A 10 -11.22 -9.47 -1.87
CA GLU A 10 -10.60 -10.79 -2.14
C GLU A 10 -11.44 -11.96 -1.59
N ALA A 11 -12.39 -11.71 -0.68
CA ALA A 11 -13.32 -12.71 -0.18
C ALA A 11 -14.44 -13.08 -1.18
N VAL A 12 -14.65 -12.27 -2.22
CA VAL A 12 -15.65 -12.55 -3.27
C VAL A 12 -15.08 -13.60 -4.23
N LEU A 13 -15.81 -14.70 -4.44
CA LEU A 13 -15.47 -15.65 -5.51
C LEU A 13 -15.58 -14.97 -6.87
N HIS A 14 -14.47 -14.91 -7.59
CA HIS A 14 -14.40 -14.29 -8.91
C HIS A 14 -13.43 -15.07 -9.80
N GLY A 15 -13.57 -14.86 -11.11
CA GLY A 15 -12.74 -15.52 -12.11
C GLY A 15 -12.86 -14.85 -13.47
N THR A 16 -11.80 -14.95 -14.26
CA THR A 16 -11.80 -14.42 -15.62
C THR A 16 -12.33 -15.49 -16.57
N LEU A 17 -13.49 -15.23 -17.21
CA LEU A 17 -14.01 -16.12 -18.24
C LEU A 17 -13.15 -16.09 -19.52
N PRO A 18 -13.15 -17.19 -20.32
CA PRO A 18 -12.49 -17.25 -21.61
C PRO A 18 -12.92 -16.10 -22.52
N TRP A 19 -11.94 -15.44 -23.13
CA TRP A 19 -12.18 -14.32 -24.03
C TRP A 19 -12.58 -14.81 -25.43
N ARG A 20 -13.68 -14.28 -25.98
CA ARG A 20 -14.26 -14.74 -27.26
C ARG A 20 -14.36 -13.66 -28.34
N ALA A 21 -14.01 -12.41 -28.05
CA ALA A 21 -14.12 -11.33 -29.03
C ALA A 21 -12.89 -11.25 -29.94
N ALA A 22 -13.06 -10.70 -31.15
CA ALA A 22 -11.99 -10.54 -32.13
C ALA A 22 -10.93 -9.47 -31.77
N HIS A 23 -11.14 -8.71 -30.69
CA HIS A 23 -10.23 -7.65 -30.22
C HIS A 23 -9.61 -8.02 -28.86
N GLN A 24 -8.57 -7.31 -28.41
CA GLN A 24 -7.97 -7.53 -27.09
C GLN A 24 -8.81 -6.93 -25.96
N ARG A 25 -8.94 -7.64 -24.83
CA ARG A 25 -9.40 -7.08 -23.56
C ARG A 25 -8.20 -6.54 -22.78
N ARG A 26 -8.25 -5.29 -22.33
CA ARG A 26 -7.26 -4.67 -21.45
C ARG A 26 -7.93 -4.21 -20.16
N THR A 27 -7.33 -4.54 -19.03
CA THR A 27 -7.81 -4.16 -17.69
C THR A 27 -6.62 -3.79 -16.83
N VAL A 28 -6.77 -2.77 -15.98
CA VAL A 28 -5.79 -2.46 -14.93
C VAL A 28 -6.35 -2.96 -13.61
N ILE A 29 -5.56 -3.72 -12.86
CA ILE A 29 -5.95 -4.25 -11.56
C ILE A 29 -5.12 -3.54 -10.51
N TYR A 30 -5.80 -2.74 -9.67
CA TYR A 30 -5.21 -2.15 -8.48
C TYR A 30 -5.58 -3.03 -7.29
N ARG A 31 -4.57 -3.58 -6.61
CA ARG A 31 -4.76 -4.38 -5.41
C ARG A 31 -4.36 -3.57 -4.19
N PHE A 32 -5.28 -3.42 -3.25
CA PHE A 32 -5.05 -2.77 -1.97
C PHE A 32 -4.90 -3.84 -0.90
N ALA A 33 -3.89 -3.69 -0.05
CA ALA A 33 -3.62 -4.57 1.08
C ALA A 33 -3.38 -3.75 2.35
N PRO A 34 -3.49 -4.35 3.55
CA PRO A 34 -3.07 -3.70 4.78
C PRO A 34 -1.60 -3.24 4.69
N ALA A 35 -1.25 -2.18 5.42
CA ALA A 35 0.04 -1.51 5.35
C ALA A 35 1.29 -2.41 5.53
N GLY A 36 1.15 -3.53 6.26
CA GLY A 36 2.23 -4.49 6.49
C GLY A 36 2.31 -5.62 5.46
N SER A 37 1.58 -5.55 4.36
CA SER A 37 1.47 -6.62 3.37
C SER A 37 1.73 -6.11 1.96
N ALA A 38 2.47 -6.89 1.17
CA ALA A 38 2.67 -6.65 -0.26
C ALA A 38 2.19 -7.86 -1.06
N TYR A 39 1.76 -7.60 -2.28
CA TYR A 39 1.24 -8.63 -3.17
C TYR A 39 2.34 -9.16 -4.10
N GLY A 40 2.71 -10.43 -3.93
CA GLY A 40 3.53 -11.17 -4.88
C GLY A 40 5.04 -10.94 -4.79
N ARG A 41 5.77 -11.60 -5.68
CA ARG A 41 7.25 -11.66 -5.69
C ARG A 41 7.93 -10.58 -6.55
N GLY A 42 7.15 -9.73 -7.23
CA GLY A 42 7.68 -8.76 -8.22
C GLY A 42 8.61 -7.69 -7.65
N TYR A 43 8.63 -7.54 -6.32
CA TYR A 43 9.46 -6.58 -5.59
C TYR A 43 10.63 -7.24 -4.86
N LEU A 44 10.94 -8.51 -5.16
CA LEU A 44 12.08 -9.22 -4.57
C LEU A 44 13.32 -9.09 -5.47
N PRO A 45 14.53 -9.04 -4.89
CA PRO A 45 14.82 -9.10 -3.45
C PRO A 45 14.63 -7.77 -2.70
N HIS A 46 14.52 -6.65 -3.42
CA HIS A 46 14.39 -5.32 -2.84
C HIS A 46 13.29 -4.53 -3.54
N TRP A 47 12.62 -3.66 -2.77
CA TRP A 47 11.67 -2.72 -3.36
C TRP A 47 12.39 -1.83 -4.37
N PRO A 48 11.91 -1.69 -5.62
CA PRO A 48 12.63 -0.91 -6.62
C PRO A 48 12.71 0.56 -6.19
N ALA A 49 13.92 1.12 -6.14
CA ALA A 49 14.13 2.50 -5.72
C ALA A 49 13.34 3.50 -6.59
N ALA A 50 13.35 3.27 -7.90
CA ALA A 50 12.64 4.10 -8.87
C ALA A 50 11.11 3.92 -8.85
N ALA A 51 10.57 2.98 -8.05
CA ALA A 51 9.12 2.72 -8.02
C ALA A 51 8.31 3.93 -7.54
N LEU A 52 8.93 4.88 -6.83
CA LEU A 52 8.28 6.05 -6.23
C LEU A 52 8.68 7.37 -6.91
N ASP A 53 9.41 7.30 -8.02
CA ASP A 53 9.90 8.47 -8.75
C ASP A 53 8.74 9.21 -9.42
N GLY A 54 8.75 10.54 -9.32
CA GLY A 54 7.70 11.40 -9.89
C GLY A 54 6.33 11.32 -9.18
N MET A 55 6.18 10.50 -8.14
CA MET A 55 4.95 10.40 -7.37
C MET A 55 4.77 11.59 -6.42
N SER A 56 3.52 12.02 -6.24
CA SER A 56 3.14 12.94 -5.18
C SER A 56 3.27 12.28 -3.80
N ASP A 57 3.27 13.07 -2.73
CA ASP A 57 3.37 12.54 -1.37
C ASP A 57 2.19 11.60 -1.02
N ALA A 58 0.98 11.90 -1.52
CA ALA A 58 -0.18 11.03 -1.36
C ALA A 58 -0.01 9.69 -2.10
N GLN A 59 0.50 9.72 -3.33
CA GLN A 59 0.79 8.50 -4.10
C GLN A 59 1.87 7.66 -3.42
N ARG A 60 2.93 8.30 -2.91
CA ARG A 60 4.00 7.65 -2.14
C ARG A 60 3.47 7.03 -0.86
N ALA A 61 2.59 7.71 -0.12
CA ALA A 61 1.98 7.16 1.09
C ALA A 61 1.24 5.83 0.82
N VAL A 62 0.62 5.68 -0.35
CA VAL A 62 -0.07 4.45 -0.76
C VAL A 62 0.90 3.37 -1.27
N LEU A 63 1.88 3.73 -2.10
CA LEU A 63 2.73 2.78 -2.86
C LEU A 63 4.10 2.46 -2.23
N GLN A 64 4.44 3.09 -1.10
CA GLN A 64 5.66 2.78 -0.35
C GLN A 64 5.69 1.30 0.13
N PRO A 65 6.88 0.72 0.38
CA PRO A 65 7.06 -0.65 0.84
C PRO A 65 6.18 -1.01 2.06
N PRO A 66 5.85 -2.30 2.26
CA PRO A 66 5.00 -2.71 3.38
C PRO A 66 5.72 -2.58 4.73
N PHE A 67 5.11 -1.84 5.66
CA PHE A 67 5.53 -1.80 7.07
C PHE A 67 4.38 -1.31 7.95
N HIS A 68 4.37 -1.75 9.20
CA HIS A 68 3.28 -1.45 10.14
C HIS A 68 3.15 0.06 10.43
N PRO A 69 1.93 0.64 10.51
CA PRO A 69 1.73 2.08 10.77
C PRO A 69 2.44 2.64 12.01
N ARG A 70 2.58 1.81 13.05
CA ARG A 70 3.36 2.10 14.28
C ARG A 70 4.81 2.54 14.04
N MET A 71 5.39 2.18 12.90
CA MET A 71 6.75 2.58 12.50
C MET A 71 6.70 3.89 11.69
N ASN A 72 5.83 4.81 12.10
CA ASN A 72 5.64 6.12 11.49
C ASN A 72 5.35 6.06 9.98
N ARG A 73 4.34 5.29 9.58
CA ARG A 73 3.89 5.26 8.17
C ARG A 73 3.02 6.49 7.87
N PRO A 74 3.31 7.26 6.80
CA PRO A 74 2.38 8.27 6.30
C PRO A 74 1.16 7.61 5.65
N TYR A 75 0.04 8.32 5.59
CA TYR A 75 -1.22 7.79 5.07
C TYR A 75 -1.95 8.85 4.24
N VAL A 76 -3.12 8.48 3.71
CA VAL A 76 -4.04 9.42 3.08
C VAL A 76 -5.32 9.49 3.90
N ASP A 77 -5.94 10.66 3.97
CA ASP A 77 -7.25 10.83 4.60
C ASP A 77 -8.39 10.36 3.68
N ALA A 78 -9.63 10.62 4.08
CA ALA A 78 -10.82 10.23 3.32
C ALA A 78 -10.93 10.94 1.96
N ASP A 79 -10.31 12.11 1.81
CA ASP A 79 -10.30 12.90 0.58
C ASP A 79 -9.08 12.56 -0.30
N GLY A 80 -8.22 11.63 0.16
CA GLY A 80 -7.00 11.23 -0.53
C GLY A 80 -5.83 12.21 -0.36
N ALA A 81 -5.94 13.16 0.57
CA ALA A 81 -4.87 14.10 0.86
C ALA A 81 -3.78 13.43 1.70
N TYR A 82 -2.52 13.83 1.48
CA TYR A 82 -1.40 13.33 2.25
C TYR A 82 -1.52 13.72 3.73
N MET A 83 -1.30 12.75 4.60
CA MET A 83 -1.20 12.94 6.03
C MET A 83 0.16 12.43 6.53
N PRO A 84 0.87 13.22 7.36
CA PRO A 84 2.10 12.76 7.99
C PRO A 84 1.80 11.58 8.93
N PRO A 85 2.83 10.81 9.33
CA PRO A 85 2.65 9.73 10.28
C PRO A 85 1.95 10.17 11.55
N ARG A 86 1.03 9.36 12.05
CA ARG A 86 0.39 9.63 13.34
C ARG A 86 1.42 9.46 14.46
N GLU A 87 1.70 10.54 15.19
CA GLU A 87 2.66 10.51 16.30
C GLU A 87 2.23 9.51 17.37
N ARG A 88 3.20 8.72 17.85
CA ARG A 88 3.05 7.88 19.05
C ARG A 88 3.34 8.71 20.29
N GLU A 89 2.67 8.38 21.38
CA GLU A 89 2.89 9.03 22.66
C GLU A 89 4.35 8.84 23.10
N ALA A 90 5.01 9.95 23.46
CA ALA A 90 6.45 9.96 23.73
C ALA A 90 6.87 8.92 24.78
N PHE A 91 6.05 8.69 25.80
CA PHE A 91 6.35 7.71 26.85
C PHE A 91 6.47 6.27 26.32
N LYS A 92 5.71 5.89 25.28
CA LYS A 92 5.79 4.55 24.68
C LYS A 92 7.08 4.39 23.89
N THR A 93 7.42 5.38 23.08
CA THR A 93 8.65 5.38 22.28
C THR A 93 9.90 5.40 23.17
N GLN A 94 9.88 6.19 24.25
CA GLN A 94 10.95 6.24 25.25
C GLN A 94 11.08 4.93 26.03
N PHE A 95 9.96 4.29 26.38
CA PHE A 95 9.97 2.96 26.99
C PHE A 95 10.57 1.92 26.04
N ASP A 96 10.13 1.90 24.78
CA ASP A 96 10.64 0.97 23.77
C ASP A 96 12.17 1.16 23.59
N GLU A 97 12.64 2.40 23.52
CA GLU A 97 14.06 2.74 23.40
C GLU A 97 14.87 2.33 24.63
N LYS A 98 14.33 2.57 25.84
CA LYS A 98 14.99 2.21 27.10
C LYS A 98 15.11 0.70 27.29
N VAL A 99 14.07 -0.07 26.94
CA VAL A 99 14.00 -1.51 27.21
C VAL A 99 14.63 -2.33 26.08
N PHE A 100 14.44 -1.91 24.83
CA PHE A 100 14.82 -2.70 23.67
C PHE A 100 15.92 -2.08 22.81
N GLY A 101 16.40 -0.87 23.15
CA GLY A 101 17.44 -0.16 22.40
C GLY A 101 16.99 0.36 21.03
N ARG A 102 15.68 0.40 20.78
CA ARG A 102 15.08 0.86 19.52
C ARG A 102 13.74 1.54 19.75
N ARG A 103 13.45 2.56 18.95
CA ARG A 103 12.20 3.37 19.05
C ARG A 103 10.92 2.61 18.70
N TYR A 104 11.05 1.48 18.02
CA TYR A 104 9.93 0.62 17.65
C TYR A 104 10.29 -0.81 18.02
N PHE A 105 9.55 -1.39 18.97
CA PHE A 105 9.61 -2.81 19.33
C PHE A 105 8.22 -3.40 19.22
#